data_AF-A0A379TVX2-F1
#
_entry.id   AF-A0A379TVX2-F1
#
_cell.length_a   1.000
_cell.length_b   1.000
_cell.length_c   1.000
_cell.angle_alpha   90.00
_cell.angle_beta   90.00
_cell.angle_gamma   90.00
#
_symmetry.space_group_name_H-M   'P 1'
#
loop_
_entity.id
_entity.type
_entity.pdbx_description
1 polymer ?
#
loop_
_entity_poly.entity_id
_entity_poly.type
_entity_poly.pdbx_seq_one_letter_code
_entity_poly.pdbx_strand_id
1 'polypeptide(L)'
;MLKVALSENDLRVPTFTKLFPNANWYERETWEMFGIDIEGHPHLTRIMMPQTWEGHPLRKDYPARATEFDPFELTKAKQDLEMEALTFKPEDWGMKRGTDNEDFMFLNLGPNHPSAHGAFRIILQLDGEESSTACRISAITIAAPKNGRAPVLA
;
A
#
# COMPACT_ATOMS: atom_id res chain seq x y z
N MET A 1 -4.53 19.24 -21.95
CA MET A 1 -3.60 18.19 -21.50
C MET A 1 -2.21 18.80 -21.44
N LEU A 2 -1.62 18.91 -20.25
CA LEU A 2 -0.25 19.35 -20.06
C LEU A 2 0.67 18.12 -20.12
N LYS A 3 1.78 18.20 -20.83
CA LYS A 3 2.80 17.14 -20.89
C LYS A 3 4.12 17.73 -20.41
N VAL A 4 4.79 17.03 -19.51
CA VAL A 4 6.10 17.39 -18.99
C VAL A 4 7.04 16.26 -19.38
N ALA A 5 8.07 16.58 -20.17
CA ALA A 5 9.10 15.62 -20.53
C ALA A 5 10.16 15.59 -19.43
N LEU A 6 10.58 14.38 -19.04
CA LEU A 6 11.63 14.16 -18.05
C LEU A 6 12.83 13.50 -18.73
N SER A 7 14.02 13.74 -18.18
CA SER A 7 15.24 13.07 -18.62
C SER A 7 15.53 11.88 -17.72
N GLU A 8 16.22 10.86 -18.24
CA GLU A 8 16.57 9.68 -17.44
C GLU A 8 17.43 10.02 -16.21
N ASN A 9 18.26 11.06 -16.32
CA ASN A 9 19.12 11.54 -15.23
C ASN A 9 18.39 12.38 -14.18
N ASP A 10 17.18 12.85 -14.48
CA ASP A 10 16.40 13.71 -13.61
C ASP A 10 14.90 13.40 -13.73
N LEU A 11 14.45 12.50 -12.86
CA LEU A 11 13.08 11.99 -12.79
C LEU A 11 12.29 12.64 -11.65
N ARG A 12 12.47 13.94 -11.42
CA ARG A 12 11.79 14.67 -10.34
C ARG A 12 10.70 15.59 -10.86
N VAL A 13 9.56 15.60 -10.18
CA VAL A 13 8.42 16.47 -10.51
C VAL A 13 7.80 17.01 -9.22
N PRO A 14 7.41 18.30 -9.15
CA PRO A 14 6.70 18.82 -7.99
C PRO A 14 5.28 18.24 -7.88
N THR A 15 4.81 18.02 -6.65
CA THR A 15 3.43 17.57 -6.38
C THR A 15 2.37 18.63 -6.74
N PHE A 16 1.23 18.16 -7.23
CA PHE A 16 0.00 18.94 -7.42
C PHE A 16 -1.01 18.76 -6.30
N THR A 17 -0.72 17.93 -5.28
CA THR A 17 -1.64 17.65 -4.16
C THR A 17 -2.18 18.89 -3.45
N LYS A 18 -1.39 19.97 -3.38
CA LYS A 18 -1.80 21.26 -2.79
C LYS A 18 -2.95 21.94 -3.54
N LEU A 19 -3.02 21.75 -4.86
CA LEU A 19 -4.07 22.31 -5.72
C LEU A 19 -5.21 21.32 -5.91
N PHE A 20 -4.87 20.04 -6.10
CA PHE A 20 -5.80 18.96 -6.36
C PHE A 20 -5.55 17.80 -5.39
N PRO A 21 -6.33 17.68 -4.31
CA PRO A 21 -6.16 16.60 -3.32
C PRO A 21 -6.22 15.19 -3.93
N ASN A 22 -7.02 15.03 -4.99
CA ASN A 22 -7.15 13.76 -5.72
C ASN A 22 -5.86 13.32 -6.41
N ALA A 23 -4.90 14.23 -6.64
CA ALA A 23 -3.61 13.91 -7.23
C ALA A 23 -2.77 12.97 -6.35
N ASN A 24 -3.06 12.87 -5.05
CA ASN A 24 -2.34 12.00 -4.10
C ASN A 24 -2.24 10.55 -4.59
N TRP A 25 -3.36 9.97 -5.05
CA TRP A 25 -3.38 8.58 -5.51
C TRP A 25 -2.60 8.38 -6.81
N TYR A 26 -2.80 9.28 -7.78
CA TYR A 26 -2.16 9.19 -9.10
C TYR A 26 -0.65 9.47 -9.04
N GLU A 27 -0.22 10.37 -8.17
CA GLU A 27 1.21 10.68 -7.96
C GLU A 27 1.92 9.48 -7.33
N ARG A 28 1.28 8.80 -6.35
CA ARG A 28 1.80 7.56 -5.77
C ARG A 28 1.87 6.42 -6.80
N GLU A 29 0.85 6.25 -7.62
CA GLU A 29 0.85 5.28 -8.72
C GLU A 29 1.98 5.56 -9.71
N THR A 30 2.17 6.83 -10.09
CA THR A 30 3.21 7.24 -11.05
C THR A 30 4.60 6.94 -10.49
N TRP A 31 4.84 7.27 -9.22
CA TRP A 31 6.07 6.90 -8.52
C TRP A 31 6.26 5.39 -8.43
N GLU A 32 5.22 4.65 -8.06
CA GLU A 32 5.30 3.20 -7.87
C GLU A 32 5.60 2.45 -9.17
N MET A 33 4.94 2.85 -10.26
CA MET A 33 4.98 2.14 -11.53
C MET A 33 6.11 2.59 -12.46
N PHE A 34 6.48 3.87 -12.42
CA PHE A 34 7.49 4.47 -13.30
C PHE A 34 8.72 5.00 -12.55
N GLY A 35 8.73 5.03 -11.22
CA GLY A 35 9.87 5.50 -10.43
C GLY A 35 10.17 6.98 -10.62
N ILE A 36 9.14 7.78 -10.88
CA ILE A 36 9.25 9.25 -10.95
C ILE A 36 9.08 9.78 -9.53
N ASP A 37 10.07 10.53 -9.04
CA ASP A 37 10.07 11.07 -7.69
C ASP A 37 9.23 12.35 -7.62
N ILE A 38 8.28 12.38 -6.68
CA ILE A 38 7.31 13.47 -6.55
C ILE A 38 7.65 14.34 -5.35
N GLU A 39 8.30 15.47 -5.61
CA GLU A 39 8.81 16.36 -4.59
C GLU A 39 7.66 17.04 -3.81
N GLY A 40 7.72 16.94 -2.49
CA GLY A 40 6.74 17.55 -1.58
C GLY A 40 5.44 16.75 -1.42
N HIS A 41 5.36 15.52 -1.95
CA HIS A 41 4.21 14.66 -1.74
C HIS A 41 4.03 14.30 -0.24
N PRO A 42 2.81 14.35 0.33
CA PRO A 42 2.61 14.16 1.77
C PRO A 42 2.93 12.75 2.27
N HIS A 43 2.71 11.71 1.46
CA HIS A 43 2.93 10.32 1.86
C HIS A 43 3.18 9.44 0.63
N LEU A 44 4.43 9.39 0.18
CA LEU A 44 4.85 8.64 -1.01
C LEU A 44 5.20 7.19 -0.63
N THR A 45 4.24 6.28 -0.76
CA THR A 45 4.45 4.83 -0.53
C THR A 45 3.60 4.00 -1.48
N ARG A 46 3.99 2.73 -1.67
CA ARG A 46 3.34 1.78 -2.59
C ARG A 46 1.90 1.56 -2.18
N ILE A 47 1.00 1.50 -3.17
CA ILE A 47 -0.44 1.28 -3.00
C ILE A 47 -0.91 -0.01 -3.65
N MET A 48 -0.34 -0.38 -4.81
CA MET A 48 -0.80 -1.54 -5.57
C MET A 48 0.09 -2.76 -5.35
N MET A 49 1.40 -2.54 -5.25
CA MET A 49 2.41 -3.57 -5.10
C MET A 49 2.76 -3.77 -3.63
N PRO A 50 3.21 -4.99 -3.27
CA PRO A 50 3.77 -5.26 -1.97
C PRO A 50 4.85 -4.24 -1.61
N GLN A 51 4.93 -3.88 -0.33
CA GLN A 51 5.99 -2.97 0.17
C GLN A 51 7.40 -3.54 -0.09
N THR A 52 7.49 -4.86 -0.22
CA THR A 52 8.70 -5.64 -0.47
C THR A 52 9.08 -5.71 -1.95
N TRP A 53 8.28 -5.09 -2.83
CA TRP A 53 8.53 -5.12 -4.26
C TRP A 53 9.74 -4.28 -4.64
N GLU A 54 10.57 -4.82 -5.53
CA GLU A 54 11.76 -4.14 -6.04
C GLU A 54 11.54 -3.70 -7.49
N GLY A 55 11.91 -2.45 -7.79
CA GLY A 55 11.76 -1.87 -9.12
C GLY A 55 10.36 -1.31 -9.44
N HIS A 56 10.18 -1.00 -10.74
CA HIS A 56 9.07 -0.22 -11.29
C HIS A 56 8.52 -0.90 -12.57
N PRO A 57 7.40 -1.63 -12.47
CA PRO A 57 7.02 -2.62 -13.48
C PRO A 57 6.55 -2.06 -14.82
N LEU A 58 6.17 -0.78 -14.90
CA LEU A 58 5.73 -0.17 -16.17
C LEU A 58 6.88 0.49 -16.95
N ARG A 59 8.12 0.44 -16.44
CA ARG A 59 9.27 0.87 -17.22
C ARG A 59 9.64 -0.17 -18.29
N LYS A 60 10.28 0.30 -19.36
CA LYS A 60 10.64 -0.53 -20.52
C LYS A 60 11.85 -1.42 -20.28
N ASP A 61 12.71 -1.03 -19.35
CA ASP A 61 13.86 -1.77 -18.85
C ASP A 61 13.47 -2.84 -17.80
N TYR A 62 12.24 -2.79 -17.27
CA TYR A 62 11.78 -3.78 -16.32
C TYR A 62 11.43 -5.11 -17.01
N PRO A 63 11.97 -6.25 -16.55
CA PRO A 63 11.65 -7.55 -17.13
C PRO A 63 10.15 -7.82 -17.02
N ALA A 64 9.52 -8.07 -18.17
CA ALA A 64 8.07 -8.24 -18.26
C ALA A 64 7.68 -9.68 -18.60
N ARG A 65 8.64 -10.50 -19.05
CA ARG A 65 8.43 -11.91 -19.37
C ARG A 65 8.88 -12.79 -18.22
N ALA A 66 8.10 -13.84 -17.96
CA ALA A 66 8.43 -14.83 -16.94
C ALA A 66 9.79 -15.51 -17.17
N THR A 67 10.29 -15.52 -18.41
CA THR A 67 11.61 -16.08 -18.78
C THR A 67 12.79 -15.18 -18.39
N GLU A 68 12.53 -13.91 -18.05
CA GLU A 68 13.56 -12.94 -17.68
C GLU A 68 13.77 -12.88 -16.15
N PHE A 69 12.89 -13.54 -15.40
CA PHE A 69 13.01 -13.68 -13.95
C PHE A 69 13.59 -15.04 -13.57
N ASP A 70 14.33 -15.06 -12.48
CA ASP A 70 14.66 -16.31 -11.81
C ASP A 70 13.40 -17.04 -11.36
N PRO A 71 13.39 -18.38 -11.36
CA PRO A 71 12.28 -19.16 -10.83
C PRO A 71 11.91 -18.69 -9.42
N PHE A 72 10.62 -18.44 -9.20
CA PHE A 72 10.14 -18.02 -7.89
C PHE A 72 10.34 -19.13 -6.86
N GLU A 73 11.11 -18.84 -5.81
CA GLU A 73 11.24 -19.71 -4.65
C GLU A 73 10.59 -19.06 -3.42
N LEU A 74 9.67 -19.80 -2.78
CA LEU A 74 9.07 -19.40 -1.51
C LEU A 74 9.89 -19.99 -0.36
N THR A 75 10.96 -19.30 0.01
CA THR A 75 11.72 -19.64 1.22
C THR A 75 10.94 -19.22 2.46
N LYS A 76 11.16 -19.90 3.59
CA LYS A 76 10.54 -19.52 4.88
C LYS A 76 10.85 -18.06 5.24
N ALA A 77 12.09 -17.62 5.01
CA ALA A 77 12.49 -16.24 5.25
C ALA A 77 11.69 -15.23 4.41
N LYS A 78 11.43 -15.52 3.14
CA LYS A 78 10.61 -14.67 2.26
C LYS A 78 9.16 -14.62 2.72
N GLN A 79 8.61 -15.78 3.11
CA GLN A 79 7.26 -15.85 3.67
C GLN A 79 7.12 -15.06 4.98
N ASP A 80 8.10 -15.16 5.88
CA ASP A 80 8.10 -14.44 7.15
C ASP A 80 8.17 -12.92 6.90
N LEU A 81 9.01 -12.48 5.95
CA LEU A 81 9.12 -11.08 5.54
C LEU A 81 7.82 -10.54 4.92
N GLU A 82 7.19 -11.31 4.03
CA GLU A 82 5.89 -10.93 3.46
C GLU A 82 4.79 -10.88 4.54
N MET A 83 4.81 -11.80 5.50
CA MET A 83 3.87 -11.81 6.62
C MET A 83 4.07 -10.60 7.55
N GLU A 84 5.32 -10.25 7.85
CA GLU A 84 5.65 -9.05 8.62
C GLU A 84 5.16 -7.79 7.90
N ALA A 85 5.36 -7.69 6.59
CA ALA A 85 4.89 -6.57 5.78
C ALA A 85 3.35 -6.41 5.75
N LEU A 86 2.60 -7.48 6.02
CA LEU A 86 1.13 -7.44 6.18
C LEU A 86 0.67 -6.97 7.57
N THR A 87 1.61 -6.82 8.50
CA THR A 87 1.33 -6.30 9.84
C THR A 87 1.03 -4.82 9.73
N PHE A 88 -0.16 -4.43 10.18
CA PHE A 88 -0.55 -3.03 10.21
C PHE A 88 0.19 -2.32 11.35
N LYS A 89 0.90 -1.25 11.00
CA LYS A 89 1.62 -0.37 11.93
C LYS A 89 0.91 0.98 11.97
N PRO A 90 0.18 1.32 13.05
CA PRO A 90 -0.58 2.58 13.15
C PRO A 90 0.27 3.83 12.92
N GLU A 91 1.52 3.80 13.37
CA GLU A 91 2.49 4.89 13.23
C GLU A 91 2.76 5.28 11.77
N ASP A 92 2.80 4.32 10.86
CA ASP A 92 3.03 4.56 9.42
C ASP A 92 1.86 5.31 8.77
N TRP A 93 0.69 5.31 9.42
CA TRP A 93 -0.52 6.00 8.97
C TRP A 93 -0.75 7.31 9.72
N GLY A 94 0.23 7.78 10.50
CA GLY A 94 0.14 9.02 11.27
C GLY A 94 -0.83 8.93 12.45
N MET A 95 -1.24 7.72 12.84
CA MET A 95 -2.03 7.51 14.05
C MET A 95 -1.10 7.64 15.26
N LYS A 96 -1.44 8.53 16.21
CA LYS A 96 -0.70 8.75 17.45
C LYS A 96 -1.60 8.40 18.62
N ARG A 97 -1.04 7.73 19.63
CA ARG A 97 -1.71 7.58 20.94
C ARG A 97 -1.76 8.96 21.59
N GLY A 98 -2.96 9.42 21.94
CA GLY A 98 -3.24 10.68 22.61
C GLY A 98 -2.97 10.63 24.11
N THR A 99 -3.25 9.51 24.76
CA THR A 99 -3.01 9.28 26.19
C THR A 99 -2.39 7.89 26.46
N ASP A 100 -1.83 7.67 27.65
CA ASP A 100 -1.30 6.36 28.07
C ASP A 100 -2.38 5.26 28.18
N ASN A 101 -3.66 5.64 28.20
CA ASN A 101 -4.82 4.75 28.29
C ASN A 101 -5.51 4.48 26.94
N GLU A 102 -4.95 4.98 25.83
CA GLU A 102 -5.52 4.75 24.51
C GLU A 102 -4.94 3.51 23.83
N ASP A 103 -5.81 2.55 23.53
CA ASP A 103 -5.47 1.31 22.85
C ASP A 103 -6.08 1.22 21.44
N PHE A 104 -5.26 0.73 20.50
CA PHE A 104 -5.71 0.41 19.14
C PHE A 104 -6.27 -1.01 19.10
N MET A 105 -7.52 -1.13 18.68
CA MET A 105 -8.18 -2.41 18.42
C MET A 105 -8.34 -2.64 16.92
N PHE A 106 -7.91 -3.82 16.47
CA PHE A 106 -8.02 -4.26 15.08
C PHE A 106 -9.14 -5.28 14.94
N LEU A 107 -10.23 -4.90 14.29
CA LEU A 107 -11.33 -5.82 13.98
C LEU A 107 -11.22 -6.26 12.52
N ASN A 108 -10.78 -7.50 12.31
CA ASN A 108 -10.76 -8.15 11.01
C ASN A 108 -12.10 -8.87 10.79
N LEU A 109 -12.87 -8.45 9.77
CA LEU A 109 -14.10 -9.11 9.36
C LEU A 109 -13.89 -9.89 8.05
N GLY A 110 -14.26 -11.17 8.03
CA GLY A 110 -14.35 -11.97 6.80
C GLY A 110 -15.06 -13.32 6.98
N PRO A 111 -15.41 -14.06 5.90
CA PRO A 111 -15.62 -13.65 4.51
C PRO A 111 -17.09 -13.90 4.07
N ASN A 112 -17.86 -12.85 3.74
CA ASN A 112 -19.03 -12.97 2.86
C ASN A 112 -19.57 -11.58 2.47
N HIS A 113 -18.85 -10.87 1.61
CA HIS A 113 -19.54 -10.08 0.61
C HIS A 113 -19.04 -10.54 -0.76
N PRO A 114 -19.92 -10.94 -1.70
CA PRO A 114 -19.53 -11.42 -3.02
C PRO A 114 -18.65 -10.45 -3.81
N SER A 115 -18.58 -9.18 -3.41
CA SER A 115 -17.80 -8.14 -4.09
C SER A 115 -16.38 -7.92 -3.53
N ALA A 116 -15.98 -8.54 -2.42
CA ALA A 116 -14.65 -8.33 -1.83
C ALA A 116 -13.96 -9.66 -1.49
N HIS A 117 -13.01 -10.08 -2.31
CA HIS A 117 -12.10 -11.20 -2.04
C HIS A 117 -10.98 -10.78 -1.06
N GLY A 118 -11.32 -10.16 0.07
CA GLY A 118 -10.38 -9.69 1.09
C GLY A 118 -11.03 -9.54 2.46
N ALA A 119 -10.21 -9.42 3.52
CA ALA A 119 -10.72 -9.12 4.86
C ALA A 119 -10.96 -7.61 4.99
N PHE A 120 -12.14 -7.23 5.45
CA PHE A 120 -12.44 -5.84 5.78
C PHE A 120 -11.87 -5.55 7.17
N ARG A 121 -10.93 -4.61 7.26
CA ARG A 121 -10.26 -4.26 8.53
C ARG A 121 -10.80 -2.92 9.03
N ILE A 122 -11.30 -2.91 10.27
CA ILE A 122 -11.66 -1.68 11.00
C ILE A 122 -10.60 -1.46 12.09
N ILE A 123 -10.03 -0.26 12.12
CA ILE A 123 -9.10 0.17 13.17
C ILE A 123 -9.85 1.14 14.08
N LEU A 124 -9.89 0.83 15.37
CA LEU A 124 -10.55 1.65 16.39
C LEU A 124 -9.49 2.09 17.42
N GLN A 125 -9.53 3.35 17.81
CA GLN A 125 -8.76 3.89 18.94
C GLN A 125 -9.75 4.13 20.07
N LEU A 126 -9.55 3.46 21.22
CA LEU A 126 -10.43 3.53 22.39
C LEU A 126 -9.71 4.29 23.51
N ASP A 127 -10.39 5.24 24.16
CA ASP A 127 -9.90 6.01 25.31
C ASP A 127 -10.62 5.53 26.58
N GLY A 128 -10.07 4.52 27.27
CA GLY A 128 -10.72 3.91 28.44
C GLY A 128 -12.04 3.16 28.15
N GLU A 129 -12.82 2.87 29.21
CA GLU A 129 -14.12 2.17 29.15
C GLU A 129 -15.29 3.05 28.64
N GLU A 130 -15.08 4.36 28.46
CA GLU A 130 -16.11 5.28 27.97
C GLU A 130 -15.75 5.77 26.56
N SER A 131 -16.59 5.46 25.58
CA SER A 131 -16.41 5.92 24.19
C SER A 131 -16.55 7.44 24.08
N SER A 132 -15.45 8.17 24.30
CA SER A 132 -15.42 9.61 24.13
C SER A 132 -15.53 9.99 22.65
N THR A 133 -16.23 11.09 22.43
CA THR A 133 -16.86 11.51 21.18
C THR A 133 -15.88 11.76 20.03
N ALA A 134 -15.63 10.75 19.20
CA ALA A 134 -15.44 10.82 17.74
C ALA A 134 -14.76 9.52 17.25
N CYS A 135 -15.55 8.46 17.07
CA CYS A 135 -15.08 7.26 16.40
C CYS A 135 -14.74 7.59 14.93
N ARG A 136 -13.47 7.88 14.64
CA ARG A 136 -12.97 8.05 13.26
C ARG A 136 -12.82 6.67 12.63
N ILE A 137 -13.92 6.16 12.08
CA ILE A 137 -13.91 4.90 11.33
C ILE A 137 -13.15 5.13 10.02
N SER A 138 -11.89 4.70 9.98
CA SER A 138 -11.08 4.67 8.76
C SER A 138 -11.15 3.25 8.20
N ALA A 139 -11.98 3.03 7.18
CA ALA A 139 -12.04 1.74 6.50
C ALA A 139 -10.85 1.61 5.53
N ILE A 140 -9.96 0.66 5.77
CA ILE A 140 -8.87 0.33 4.84
C ILE A 140 -9.11 -1.10 4.35
N THR A 141 -9.51 -1.24 3.10
CA THR A 141 -9.63 -2.55 2.42
C THR A 141 -8.26 -2.98 1.93
N ILE A 142 -7.68 -4.03 2.51
CA ILE A 142 -6.44 -4.64 2.02
C ILE A 142 -6.81 -6.01 1.44
N ALA A 143 -6.71 -6.14 0.11
CA ALA A 143 -6.84 -7.42 -0.57
C ALA A 143 -5.55 -8.24 -0.34
N ALA A 144 -5.67 -9.40 0.29
CA ALA A 144 -4.56 -10.34 0.42
C ALA A 144 -4.52 -11.27 -0.82
N PRO A 145 -3.33 -11.56 -1.39
CA PRO A 145 -3.23 -12.54 -2.47
C PRO A 145 -3.54 -13.96 -1.97
N LYS A 146 -4.22 -14.74 -2.81
CA LYS A 146 -4.67 -16.11 -2.51
C LYS A 146 -3.49 -17.06 -2.31
N ASN A 147 -3.59 -17.87 -1.26
CA ASN A 147 -2.85 -19.11 -1.00
C ASN A 147 -2.34 -19.82 -2.27
N GLY A 148 -1.00 -19.95 -2.38
CA GLY A 148 -0.29 -21.23 -2.57
C GLY A 148 -0.70 -22.20 -3.70
N ARG A 149 -1.44 -21.79 -4.73
CA ARG A 149 -1.63 -22.59 -5.95
C ARG A 149 -1.49 -21.70 -7.17
N ALA A 150 -0.41 -21.94 -7.93
CA ALA A 150 -0.25 -21.40 -9.27
C ALA A 150 -1.44 -21.83 -10.14
N PRO A 151 -2.16 -20.90 -10.79
CA PRO A 151 -2.99 -21.26 -11.92
C PRO A 151 -2.08 -21.67 -13.07
N VAL A 152 -2.13 -22.96 -13.42
CA VAL A 152 -1.70 -23.45 -14.73
C VAL A 152 -2.64 -22.80 -15.74
N LEU A 153 -2.13 -21.87 -16.54
CA LEU A 153 -2.84 -21.37 -17.72
C LEU A 153 -2.47 -22.27 -18.90
N ALA A 154 -3.48 -22.99 -19.39
CA ALA A 154 -3.56 -23.45 -20.77
C ALA A 154 -4.01 -22.30 -21.67
#